data_AF-A0A2E0AF43-F1
#
_entry.id   AF-A0A2E0AF43-F1
#
_cell.length_a   1.000
_cell.length_b   1.000
_cell.length_c   1.000
_cell.angle_alpha   90.00
_cell.angle_beta   90.00
_cell.angle_gamma   90.00
#
_symmetry.space_group_name_H-M   'P 1'
#
loop_
_entity.id
_entity.type
_entity.pdbx_description
1 polymer ?
#
loop_
_entity_poly.entity_id
_entity_poly.type
_entity_poly.pdbx_seq_one_letter_code
_entity_poly.pdbx_strand_id
1 'polypeptide(L)'
;MRLPYSFLRLFLLCVIISSQASSQEIKLSTVVANVNNSQITIGHVIAVKKQLPDQYQKLGYDVLFKGILDQLVQQEVLASSFKYDPTWISILLENERRNILSSIILEKISKAAVTKAALKTAYLEKYKGEGGNVEYKASHILVTTIQEAEDLLKLLEDGADFKNLAINYS
;
A
#
# COMPACT_ATOMS: atom_id res chain seq x y z
N MET A 1 -27.72 -7.29 -89.15
CA MET A 1 -27.67 -5.95 -88.56
C MET A 1 -28.46 -5.98 -87.25
N ARG A 2 -27.79 -5.75 -86.11
CA ARG A 2 -28.27 -5.39 -84.75
C ARG A 2 -29.17 -6.38 -83.94
N LEU A 3 -28.63 -6.75 -82.76
CA LEU A 3 -29.19 -7.35 -81.53
C LEU A 3 -30.32 -6.44 -80.92
N PRO A 4 -31.00 -6.70 -79.75
CA PRO A 4 -30.75 -7.69 -78.68
C PRO A 4 -31.93 -8.30 -77.86
N TYR A 5 -31.61 -9.45 -77.24
CA TYR A 5 -31.83 -9.95 -75.86
C TYR A 5 -33.08 -9.66 -75.01
N SER A 6 -33.65 -10.77 -74.54
CA SER A 6 -34.68 -10.98 -73.52
C SER A 6 -34.09 -11.08 -72.09
N PHE A 7 -34.87 -10.59 -71.11
CA PHE A 7 -34.93 -10.90 -69.67
C PHE A 7 -33.74 -11.60 -68.96
N LEU A 8 -33.19 -10.96 -67.92
CA LEU A 8 -32.96 -11.64 -66.62
C LEU A 8 -32.75 -10.63 -65.47
N ARG A 9 -33.53 -10.82 -64.40
CA ARG A 9 -33.45 -10.10 -63.12
C ARG A 9 -32.17 -10.46 -62.37
N LEU A 10 -31.49 -9.48 -61.77
CA LEU A 10 -30.47 -9.73 -60.75
C LEU A 10 -30.79 -8.92 -59.50
N PHE A 11 -31.20 -9.64 -58.44
CA PHE A 11 -31.41 -9.12 -57.09
C PHE A 11 -30.05 -9.10 -56.38
N LEU A 12 -29.50 -7.92 -56.09
CA LEU A 12 -28.27 -7.77 -55.32
C LEU A 12 -28.61 -7.74 -53.83
N LEU A 13 -28.40 -8.86 -53.13
CA LEU A 13 -28.55 -8.98 -51.69
C LEU A 13 -27.30 -8.41 -51.00
N CYS A 14 -27.41 -7.22 -50.41
CA CYS A 14 -26.34 -6.60 -49.64
C CYS A 14 -26.32 -7.20 -48.23
N VAL A 15 -25.37 -8.07 -47.94
CA VAL A 15 -25.16 -8.60 -46.58
C VAL A 15 -24.51 -7.49 -45.74
N ILE A 16 -25.31 -6.87 -44.88
CA ILE A 16 -24.81 -5.99 -43.82
C ILE A 16 -24.20 -6.91 -42.76
N ILE A 17 -22.87 -7.00 -42.74
CA ILE A 17 -22.15 -7.62 -41.62
C ILE A 17 -22.30 -6.67 -40.45
N SER A 18 -23.31 -6.90 -39.62
CA SER A 18 -23.43 -6.29 -38.31
C SER A 18 -22.19 -6.69 -37.51
N SER A 19 -21.22 -5.79 -37.41
CA SER A 19 -20.14 -5.90 -36.45
C SER A 19 -20.78 -5.92 -35.07
N GLN A 20 -20.92 -7.11 -34.50
CA GLN A 20 -21.23 -7.24 -33.09
C GLN A 20 -20.08 -6.57 -32.34
N ALA A 21 -20.34 -5.38 -31.81
CA ALA A 21 -19.51 -4.74 -30.81
C ALA A 21 -19.49 -5.67 -29.60
N SER A 22 -18.50 -6.57 -29.56
CA SER A 22 -18.22 -7.35 -28.37
C SER A 22 -17.81 -6.35 -27.29
N SER A 23 -18.63 -6.23 -26.24
CA SER A 23 -18.27 -5.51 -25.02
C SER A 23 -16.98 -6.11 -24.49
N GLN A 24 -15.84 -5.48 -24.78
CA GLN A 24 -14.55 -5.92 -24.26
C GLN A 24 -14.56 -5.73 -22.75
N GLU A 25 -14.69 -6.85 -22.04
CA GLU A 25 -14.51 -6.91 -20.59
C GLU A 25 -13.13 -6.33 -20.24
N ILE A 26 -13.11 -5.34 -19.34
CA ILE A 26 -11.87 -4.73 -18.88
C ILE A 26 -11.12 -5.74 -18.02
N LYS A 27 -9.94 -6.15 -18.47
CA LYS A 27 -9.04 -7.10 -17.80
C LYS A 27 -7.77 -6.39 -17.35
N LEU A 28 -6.99 -7.01 -16.46
CA LEU A 28 -5.67 -6.49 -16.07
C LEU A 28 -4.73 -6.33 -17.27
N SER A 29 -4.93 -7.11 -18.33
CA SER A 29 -4.19 -7.05 -19.58
C SER A 29 -4.72 -6.00 -20.58
N THR A 30 -5.83 -5.31 -20.29
CA THR A 30 -6.35 -4.27 -21.17
C THR A 30 -5.34 -3.13 -21.30
N VAL A 31 -4.88 -2.89 -22.54
CA VAL A 31 -3.89 -1.85 -22.86
C VAL A 31 -4.55 -0.48 -22.80
N VAL A 32 -3.87 0.47 -22.14
CA VAL A 32 -4.32 1.87 -22.00
C VAL A 32 -3.35 2.87 -22.62
N ALA A 33 -2.10 2.49 -22.86
CA ALA A 33 -1.15 3.26 -23.65
C ALA A 33 -0.10 2.34 -24.27
N ASN A 34 0.43 2.74 -25.42
CA ASN A 34 1.61 2.14 -26.03
C ASN A 34 2.73 3.18 -26.02
N VAL A 35 3.91 2.78 -25.53
CA VAL A 35 5.10 3.63 -25.48
C VAL A 35 6.22 2.84 -26.15
N ASN A 36 6.65 3.26 -27.33
CA ASN A 36 7.55 2.49 -28.19
C ASN A 36 7.02 1.06 -28.41
N ASN A 37 7.76 0.05 -27.92
CA ASN A 37 7.41 -1.37 -28.02
C ASN A 37 6.81 -1.93 -26.72
N SER A 38 6.54 -1.08 -25.72
CA SER A 38 6.01 -1.46 -24.41
C SER A 38 4.53 -1.09 -24.28
N GLN A 39 3.76 -1.98 -23.65
CA GLN A 39 2.32 -1.80 -23.42
C GLN A 39 2.07 -1.48 -21.95
N ILE A 40 1.47 -0.32 -21.68
CA ILE A 40 0.94 0.02 -20.37
C ILE A 40 -0.50 -0.45 -20.30
N THR A 41 -0.86 -1.16 -19.23
CA THR A 41 -2.17 -1.81 -19.07
C THR A 41 -2.90 -1.34 -17.82
N ILE A 42 -4.19 -1.67 -17.72
CA ILE A 42 -5.01 -1.46 -16.52
C ILE A 42 -4.36 -2.08 -15.28
N GLY A 43 -3.71 -3.24 -15.42
CA GLY A 43 -2.99 -3.89 -14.33
C GLY A 43 -1.89 -3.00 -13.74
N HIS A 44 -1.11 -2.33 -14.61
CA HIS A 44 -0.08 -1.38 -14.18
C HIS A 44 -0.68 -0.20 -13.41
N VAL A 45 -1.77 0.38 -13.93
CA VAL A 45 -2.46 1.51 -13.28
C VAL A 45 -2.99 1.11 -11.90
N ILE A 46 -3.62 -0.07 -11.79
CA ILE A 46 -4.16 -0.58 -10.52
C ILE A 46 -3.03 -0.85 -9.52
N ALA A 47 -1.89 -1.36 -9.96
CA ALA A 47 -0.74 -1.62 -9.09
C ALA A 47 -0.23 -0.32 -8.44
N VAL A 48 -0.07 0.76 -9.23
CA VAL A 48 0.33 2.07 -8.70
C VAL A 48 -0.75 2.63 -7.78
N LYS A 49 -2.03 2.54 -8.18
CA LYS A 49 -3.15 3.04 -7.37
C LYS A 49 -3.19 2.42 -5.97
N LYS A 50 -2.89 1.13 -5.83
CA LYS A 50 -2.88 0.42 -4.53
C LYS A 50 -1.82 0.92 -3.56
N GLN A 51 -0.79 1.61 -4.05
CA GLN A 51 0.29 2.17 -3.24
C GLN A 51 0.05 3.63 -2.84
N LEU A 52 -1.03 4.25 -3.36
CA LEU A 52 -1.30 5.65 -3.09
C LEU A 52 -1.80 5.86 -1.64
N PRO A 53 -1.28 6.88 -0.94
CA PRO A 53 -1.82 7.29 0.35
C PRO A 53 -3.32 7.60 0.28
N ASP A 54 -4.05 7.36 1.38
CA ASP A 54 -5.51 7.51 1.45
C ASP A 54 -6.01 8.90 1.04
N GLN A 55 -5.21 9.95 1.26
CA GLN A 55 -5.55 11.31 0.83
C GLN A 55 -5.75 11.44 -0.69
N TYR A 56 -5.02 10.65 -1.49
CA TYR A 56 -5.12 10.66 -2.96
C TYR A 56 -6.31 9.83 -3.47
N GLN A 57 -6.84 8.91 -2.66
CA GLN A 57 -8.03 8.14 -3.02
C GLN A 57 -9.30 9.00 -3.09
N LYS A 58 -9.27 10.22 -2.51
CA LYS A 58 -10.36 11.20 -2.55
C LYS A 58 -10.43 11.98 -3.86
N LEU A 59 -9.39 11.90 -4.70
CA LEU A 59 -9.37 12.56 -6.00
C LEU A 59 -10.35 11.87 -6.96
N GLY A 60 -10.86 12.63 -7.93
CA GLY A 60 -11.67 12.10 -9.03
C GLY A 60 -10.94 11.00 -9.80
N TYR A 61 -11.68 9.98 -10.22
CA TYR A 61 -11.11 8.81 -10.92
C TYR A 61 -10.36 9.21 -12.20
N ASP A 62 -10.86 10.20 -12.92
CA ASP A 62 -10.28 10.77 -14.14
C ASP A 62 -8.94 11.44 -13.87
N VAL A 63 -8.85 12.27 -12.83
CA VAL A 63 -7.62 12.95 -12.42
C VAL A 63 -6.58 11.94 -11.96
N LEU A 64 -6.99 10.99 -11.12
CA LEU A 64 -6.12 9.95 -10.58
C LEU A 64 -5.57 9.04 -11.69
N PHE A 65 -6.45 8.58 -12.58
CA PHE A 65 -6.08 7.74 -13.71
C PHE A 65 -5.09 8.44 -14.62
N LYS A 66 -5.39 9.69 -15.02
CA LYS A 66 -4.51 10.47 -15.89
C LYS A 66 -3.14 10.68 -15.25
N GLY A 67 -3.08 11.05 -13.97
CA GLY A 67 -1.82 11.26 -13.26
C GLY A 67 -0.96 9.99 -13.20
N ILE A 68 -1.57 8.84 -12.87
CA ILE A 68 -0.86 7.55 -12.85
C ILE A 68 -0.39 7.16 -14.26
N LEU A 69 -1.24 7.34 -15.28
CA LEU A 69 -0.89 7.00 -16.66
C LEU A 69 0.29 7.85 -17.14
N ASP A 70 0.24 9.17 -16.92
CA ASP A 70 1.32 10.09 -17.28
C ASP A 70 2.64 9.70 -16.59
N GLN A 71 2.58 9.32 -15.31
CA GLN A 71 3.75 8.81 -14.57
C GLN A 71 4.31 7.54 -15.21
N LEU A 72 3.46 6.54 -15.50
CA LEU A 72 3.88 5.27 -16.10
C LEU A 72 4.50 5.47 -17.49
N VAL A 73 3.92 6.37 -18.30
CA VAL A 73 4.47 6.74 -19.60
C VAL A 73 5.87 7.34 -19.45
N GLN A 74 6.05 8.29 -18.52
CA GLN A 74 7.36 8.89 -18.27
C GLN A 74 8.39 7.86 -17.77
N GLN A 75 7.98 6.96 -16.88
CA GLN A 75 8.84 5.87 -16.40
C GLN A 75 9.30 4.97 -17.54
N GLU A 76 8.40 4.57 -18.43
CA GLU A 76 8.73 3.75 -19.61
C GLU A 76 9.66 4.49 -20.59
N VAL A 77 9.41 5.77 -20.85
CA VAL A 77 10.29 6.60 -21.70
C VAL A 77 11.70 6.67 -21.13
N LEU A 78 11.84 6.85 -19.81
CA LEU A 78 13.14 6.89 -19.15
C LEU A 78 13.81 5.51 -19.12
N ALA A 79 13.06 4.45 -18.84
CA ALA A 79 13.57 3.07 -18.88
C ALA A 79 14.09 2.70 -20.27
N SER A 80 13.36 3.09 -21.32
CA SER A 80 13.73 2.91 -22.74
C SER A 80 15.05 3.61 -23.12
N SER A 81 15.61 4.49 -22.27
CA SER A 81 16.93 5.10 -22.51
C SER A 81 18.09 4.11 -22.29
N PHE A 82 17.87 3.03 -21.55
CA PHE A 82 18.84 1.94 -21.45
C PHE A 82 18.77 1.04 -22.69
N LYS A 83 19.90 0.86 -23.35
CA LYS A 83 20.00 -0.07 -24.50
C LYS A 83 19.90 -1.53 -24.07
N TYR A 84 20.43 -1.84 -22.90
CA TYR A 84 20.40 -3.16 -22.27
C TYR A 84 20.22 -2.97 -20.77
N ASP A 85 19.52 -3.91 -20.15
CA ASP A 85 19.37 -3.97 -18.72
C ASP A 85 20.71 -4.12 -18.01
N PRO A 86 20.94 -3.43 -16.87
CA PRO A 86 22.08 -3.69 -16.01
C PRO A 86 22.10 -5.15 -15.54
N THR A 87 23.28 -5.76 -15.45
CA THR A 87 23.43 -7.19 -15.12
C THR A 87 22.83 -7.61 -13.77
N TRP A 88 22.69 -6.67 -12.84
CA TRP A 88 22.15 -6.90 -11.50
C TRP A 88 20.62 -6.80 -11.42
N ILE A 89 19.91 -6.35 -12.47
CA ILE A 89 18.47 -6.12 -12.39
C ILE A 89 17.69 -7.41 -12.13
N SER A 90 18.11 -8.52 -12.72
CA SER A 90 17.46 -9.83 -12.55
C SER A 90 17.52 -10.29 -11.09
N ILE A 91 18.68 -10.14 -10.45
CA ILE A 91 18.88 -10.46 -9.04
C ILE A 91 17.98 -9.58 -8.16
N LEU A 92 17.85 -8.29 -8.50
CA LEU A 92 16.95 -7.39 -7.77
C LEU A 92 15.48 -7.82 -7.92
N LEU A 93 15.05 -8.19 -9.12
CA LEU A 93 13.68 -8.65 -9.38
C LEU A 93 13.36 -9.97 -8.67
N GLU A 94 14.33 -10.88 -8.55
CA GLU A 94 14.18 -12.12 -7.77
C GLU A 94 14.00 -11.84 -6.27
N ASN A 95 14.80 -10.93 -5.73
CA ASN A 95 14.67 -10.48 -4.33
C ASN A 95 13.32 -9.80 -4.11
N GLU A 96 12.90 -8.92 -5.01
CA GLU A 96 11.64 -8.20 -4.89
C GLU A 96 10.43 -9.12 -4.98
N ARG A 97 10.46 -10.10 -5.90
CA ARG A 97 9.43 -11.14 -5.97
C ARG A 97 9.30 -11.88 -4.62
N ARG A 98 10.42 -12.24 -3.99
CA ARG A 98 10.42 -12.91 -2.69
C ARG A 98 9.89 -12.02 -1.57
N ASN A 99 10.20 -10.73 -1.60
CA ASN A 99 9.67 -9.74 -0.65
C ASN A 99 8.14 -9.61 -0.77
N ILE A 100 7.63 -9.48 -2.00
CA ILE A 100 6.19 -9.35 -2.27
C ILE A 100 5.44 -10.61 -1.81
N LEU A 101 5.93 -11.80 -2.17
CA LEU A 101 5.28 -13.05 -1.76
C LEU A 101 5.26 -13.23 -0.24
N SER A 102 6.36 -12.92 0.43
CA SER A 102 6.43 -12.94 1.90
C SER A 102 5.41 -11.98 2.52
N SER A 103 5.30 -10.77 1.98
CA SER A 103 4.36 -9.75 2.47
C SER A 103 2.91 -10.19 2.32
N ILE A 104 2.55 -10.84 1.20
CA ILE A 104 1.20 -11.39 0.98
C ILE A 104 0.86 -12.45 2.04
N ILE A 105 1.82 -13.33 2.37
CA ILE A 105 1.62 -14.36 3.40
C ILE A 105 1.50 -13.74 4.79
N LEU A 106 2.35 -12.76 5.13
CA LEU A 106 2.28 -12.04 6.41
C LEU A 106 0.94 -11.31 6.57
N GLU A 107 0.45 -10.66 5.52
CA GLU A 107 -0.87 -10.00 5.53
C GLU A 107 -1.98 -11.02 5.79
N LYS A 108 -1.93 -12.18 5.13
CA LYS A 108 -2.91 -13.27 5.32
C LYS A 108 -2.87 -13.82 6.76
N ILE A 109 -1.68 -14.07 7.30
CA ILE A 109 -1.50 -14.55 8.67
C ILE A 109 -2.03 -13.50 9.67
N SER A 110 -1.66 -12.24 9.49
CA SER A 110 -2.11 -11.13 10.34
C SER A 110 -3.65 -11.02 10.35
N LYS A 111 -4.29 -11.03 9.18
CA LYS A 111 -5.75 -10.99 9.06
C LYS A 111 -6.42 -12.19 9.73
N ALA A 112 -5.83 -13.38 9.65
CA ALA A 112 -6.36 -14.58 10.30
C ALA A 112 -6.18 -14.56 11.84
N ALA A 113 -5.12 -13.93 12.33
CA ALA A 113 -4.82 -13.85 13.77
C ALA A 113 -5.78 -12.91 14.53
N VAL A 114 -6.33 -11.89 13.86
CA VAL A 114 -7.30 -10.96 14.45
C VAL A 114 -8.69 -11.59 14.53
N THR A 115 -8.88 -12.47 15.52
CA THR A 115 -10.19 -13.07 15.81
C THR A 115 -10.95 -12.26 16.86
N LYS A 116 -12.30 -12.40 16.91
CA LYS A 116 -13.11 -11.80 17.98
C LYS A 116 -12.64 -12.22 19.38
N ALA A 117 -12.20 -13.47 19.53
CA ALA A 117 -11.68 -13.99 20.79
C ALA A 117 -10.34 -13.32 21.15
N ALA A 118 -9.38 -13.26 20.22
CA ALA A 118 -8.10 -12.58 20.44
C ALA A 118 -8.29 -11.10 20.76
N LEU A 119 -9.22 -10.41 20.06
CA LEU A 119 -9.55 -9.02 20.33
C LEU A 119 -10.16 -8.83 21.73
N LYS A 120 -11.09 -9.70 22.13
CA LYS A 120 -11.70 -9.65 23.47
C LYS A 120 -10.65 -9.91 24.55
N THR A 121 -9.76 -10.89 24.36
CA THR A 121 -8.68 -11.19 25.29
C THR A 121 -7.74 -9.99 25.43
N ALA A 122 -7.27 -9.41 24.32
CA ALA A 122 -6.39 -8.24 24.35
C ALA A 122 -7.06 -7.02 25.01
N TYR A 123 -8.36 -6.80 24.77
CA TYR A 123 -9.13 -5.76 25.45
C TYR A 123 -9.18 -6.00 26.97
N LEU A 124 -9.54 -7.23 27.38
CA LEU A 124 -9.62 -7.58 28.79
C LEU A 124 -8.26 -7.49 29.47
N GLU A 125 -7.15 -7.89 28.83
CA GLU A 125 -5.80 -7.71 29.37
C GLU A 125 -5.43 -6.24 29.53
N LYS A 126 -5.72 -5.43 28.52
CA LYS A 126 -5.40 -3.99 28.54
C LYS A 126 -6.22 -3.22 29.59
N TYR A 127 -7.46 -3.65 29.83
CA TYR A 127 -8.41 -2.98 30.73
C TYR A 127 -8.81 -3.88 31.92
N LYS A 128 -7.92 -4.79 32.33
CA LYS A 128 -8.09 -5.62 33.54
C LYS A 128 -7.83 -4.73 34.77
N GLY A 129 -8.80 -3.90 35.11
CA GLY A 129 -8.77 -3.01 36.27
C GLY A 129 -10.05 -2.18 36.36
N GLU A 130 -10.52 -1.93 37.57
CA GLU A 130 -11.59 -0.97 37.82
C GLU A 130 -10.99 0.43 37.96
N GLY A 131 -11.58 1.41 37.29
CA GLY A 131 -11.26 2.83 37.45
C GLY A 131 -10.34 3.37 36.36
N GLY A 132 -10.60 4.61 35.94
CA GLY A 132 -9.70 5.35 35.04
C GLY A 132 -8.29 5.44 35.59
N ASN A 133 -7.39 6.04 34.81
CA ASN A 133 -5.99 6.22 35.22
C ASN A 133 -5.93 6.80 36.63
N VAL A 134 -5.30 6.07 37.57
CA VAL A 134 -4.97 6.63 38.88
C VAL A 134 -3.87 7.66 38.64
N GLU A 135 -4.22 8.93 38.84
CA GLU A 135 -3.24 10.02 38.75
C GLU A 135 -2.48 10.13 40.07
N TYR A 136 -1.16 10.10 39.99
CA TYR A 136 -0.27 10.29 41.14
C TYR A 136 0.45 11.64 41.02
N LYS A 137 0.50 12.37 42.13
CA LYS A 137 1.43 13.50 42.29
C LYS A 137 2.64 13.00 43.05
N ALA A 138 3.71 12.68 42.34
CA ALA A 138 4.97 12.18 42.90
C ALA A 138 6.13 13.15 42.62
N SER A 139 7.12 13.12 43.51
CA SER A 139 8.42 13.80 43.34
C SER A 139 9.50 12.74 43.12
N HIS A 140 10.60 13.09 42.45
CA HIS A 140 11.74 12.18 42.24
C HIS A 140 13.07 12.86 42.59
N ILE A 141 14.09 12.05 42.87
CA ILE A 141 15.49 12.44 42.98
C ILE A 141 16.25 11.57 41.98
N LEU A 142 17.00 12.18 41.06
CA LEU A 142 17.78 11.45 40.06
C LEU A 142 19.26 11.53 40.42
N VAL A 143 19.91 10.37 40.56
CA VAL A 143 21.34 10.25 40.88
C VAL A 143 22.05 9.38 39.86
N THR A 144 23.39 9.47 39.82
CA THR A 144 24.19 8.85 38.75
C THR A 144 24.41 7.36 38.99
N THR A 145 24.42 6.93 40.25
CA THR A 145 24.74 5.56 40.64
C THR A 145 23.68 4.94 41.55
N ILE A 146 23.60 3.60 41.52
CA ILE A 146 22.72 2.83 42.41
C ILE A 146 23.11 3.05 43.88
N GLN A 147 24.41 3.13 44.16
CA GLN A 147 24.91 3.34 45.51
C GLN A 147 24.39 4.65 46.12
N GLU A 148 24.43 5.74 45.35
CA GLU A 148 23.87 7.04 45.78
C GLU A 148 22.36 6.95 46.04
N ALA A 149 21.62 6.18 45.23
CA ALA A 149 20.18 6.00 45.41
C ALA A 149 19.86 5.21 46.69
N GLU A 150 20.61 4.15 46.97
CA GLU A 150 20.46 3.33 48.17
C GLU A 150 20.82 4.11 49.44
N ASP A 151 21.86 4.94 49.39
CA ASP A 151 22.25 5.77 50.54
C ASP A 151 21.22 6.86 50.83
N LEU A 152 20.62 7.46 49.78
CA LEU A 152 19.48 8.38 49.95
C LEU A 152 18.23 7.67 50.48
N LEU A 153 17.99 6.41 50.08
CA LEU A 153 16.88 5.63 50.60
C LEU A 153 17.02 5.39 52.11
N LYS A 154 18.22 5.03 52.59
CA LYS A 154 18.47 4.88 54.04
C LYS A 154 18.21 6.18 54.80
N LEU A 155 18.67 7.32 54.26
CA LEU A 155 18.41 8.62 54.89
C LEU A 155 16.92 8.94 54.94
N LEU A 156 16.15 8.59 53.91
CA LEU A 156 14.68 8.74 53.89
C LEU A 156 14.00 7.81 54.91
N GLU A 157 14.46 6.56 55.03
CA GLU A 157 13.97 5.59 56.03
C GLU A 157 14.27 6.04 57.47
N ASP A 158 15.43 6.69 57.69
CA ASP A 158 15.84 7.30 58.95
C ASP A 158 15.13 8.64 59.25
N GLY A 159 14.24 9.09 58.35
CA GLY A 159 13.35 10.24 58.56
C GLY A 159 13.82 11.58 58.00
N ALA A 160 14.82 11.59 57.10
CA ALA A 160 15.21 12.82 56.41
C ALA A 160 14.08 13.36 55.50
N ASP A 161 14.00 14.69 55.37
CA ASP A 161 13.00 15.34 54.52
C ASP A 161 13.32 15.16 53.02
N PHE A 162 12.36 14.61 52.27
CA PHE A 162 12.52 14.32 50.83
C PHE A 162 12.82 15.58 50.03
N LYS A 163 12.18 16.72 50.34
CA LYS A 163 12.37 17.96 49.58
C LYS A 163 13.80 18.47 49.75
N ASN A 164 14.35 18.41 50.96
CA ASN A 164 15.73 18.80 51.22
C ASN A 164 16.73 17.88 50.51
N LEU A 165 16.51 16.56 50.53
CA LEU A 165 17.36 15.64 49.78
C LEU A 165 17.26 15.90 48.27
N ALA A 166 16.07 16.15 47.73
CA ALA A 166 15.90 16.49 46.32
C ALA A 166 16.64 17.77 45.92
N ILE A 167 16.62 18.82 46.75
CA ILE A 167 17.36 20.07 46.49
C ILE A 167 18.88 19.84 46.44
N ASN A 168 19.38 18.90 47.24
CA ASN A 168 20.82 18.69 47.41
C ASN A 168 21.41 17.63 46.46
N TYR A 169 20.57 16.73 45.93
CA TYR A 169 21.02 15.55 45.19
C TYR A 169 20.34 15.36 43.82
N SER A 170 19.32 16.16 43.48
CA SER A 170 18.65 16.08 42.17
C SER A 170 19.22 17.04 41.14
#